data_AF-A0A959MWK9-F1
#
_entry.id   AF-A0A959MWK9-F1
#
_cell.length_a   1.000
_cell.length_b   1.000
_cell.length_c   1.000
_cell.angle_alpha   90.00
_cell.angle_beta   90.00
_cell.angle_gamma   90.00
#
_symmetry.space_group_name_H-M   'P 1'
#
loop_
_entity.id
_entity.type
_entity.pdbx_description
1 polymer ?
#
loop_
_entity_poly.entity_id
_entity_poly.type
_entity_poly.pdbx_seq_one_letter_code
_entity_poly.pdbx_strand_id
1 'polypeptide(L)'
;MKASLKISLLLFFLFTAGSAFSQVVYVTSWKSDADKKVFITNWKSEADMIVYVTEWKSDAKPNSGLWYFTEWKSDADWKIYYTSWKSEADLKIYFTEWKSEAGFTDNYKGPKEPD
;
A
#
# COMPACT_ATOMS: atom_id res chain seq x y z
N MET A 1 37.93 -5.89 -23.26
CA MET A 1 36.94 -6.93 -22.87
C MET A 1 36.47 -6.85 -21.41
N LYS A 2 37.33 -6.54 -20.41
CA LYS A 2 36.88 -6.45 -19.00
C LYS A 2 36.04 -5.20 -18.68
N ALA A 3 36.26 -4.10 -19.38
CA ALA A 3 35.52 -2.84 -19.18
C ALA A 3 34.07 -2.92 -19.66
N SER A 4 33.82 -3.55 -20.81
CA SER A 4 32.47 -3.76 -21.38
C SER A 4 31.60 -4.71 -20.54
N LEU A 5 32.21 -5.70 -19.88
CA LEU A 5 31.50 -6.59 -18.95
C LEU A 5 31.09 -5.88 -17.65
N LYS A 6 31.93 -4.97 -17.14
CA LYS A 6 31.60 -4.12 -15.98
C LYS A 6 30.48 -3.11 -16.28
N ILE A 7 30.47 -2.53 -17.48
CA ILE A 7 29.42 -1.60 -17.92
C ILE A 7 28.09 -2.34 -18.12
N SER A 8 28.12 -3.57 -18.65
CA SER A 8 26.94 -4.44 -18.76
C SER A 8 26.37 -4.83 -17.39
N LEU A 9 27.22 -5.06 -16.38
CA LEU A 9 26.78 -5.38 -15.01
C LEU A 9 26.18 -4.15 -14.30
N LEU A 10 26.71 -2.95 -14.57
CA LEU A 10 26.18 -1.68 -14.06
C LEU A 10 24.79 -1.37 -14.63
N LEU A 11 24.57 -1.64 -15.92
CA LEU A 11 23.28 -1.45 -16.60
C LEU A 11 22.21 -2.44 -16.14
N PHE A 12 22.59 -3.67 -15.76
CA PHE A 12 21.64 -4.65 -15.20
C PHE A 12 21.17 -4.25 -13.79
N PHE A 13 22.03 -3.59 -13.00
CA PHE A 13 21.67 -3.08 -11.67
C PHE A 13 20.80 -1.81 -11.72
N LEU A 14 20.80 -1.10 -12.85
CA LEU A 14 19.96 0.09 -13.09
C LEU A 14 18.52 -0.24 -13.51
N PHE A 15 18.20 -1.51 -13.80
CA PHE A 15 16.87 -1.91 -14.24
C PHE A 15 15.91 -2.28 -13.10
N THR A 16 16.36 -2.30 -11.85
CA THR A 16 15.48 -2.49 -10.67
C THR A 16 14.91 -1.17 -10.14
N ALA A 17 14.92 -0.11 -10.96
CA ALA A 17 14.40 1.20 -10.59
C ALA A 17 12.86 1.17 -10.49
N GLY A 18 12.39 0.91 -9.26
CA GLY A 18 11.18 1.50 -8.68
C GLY A 18 9.87 1.21 -9.41
N SER A 19 9.26 0.05 -9.12
CA SER A 19 7.80 0.03 -9.06
C SER A 19 7.40 0.92 -7.89
N ALA A 20 7.05 2.18 -8.17
CA ALA A 20 6.35 3.00 -7.19
C ALA A 20 5.00 2.31 -6.93
N PHE A 21 4.92 1.52 -5.87
CA PHE A 21 3.69 0.85 -5.48
C PHE A 21 2.67 1.92 -5.08
N SER A 22 1.76 2.22 -6.00
CA SER A 22 0.62 3.07 -5.69
C SER A 22 -0.29 2.35 -4.68
N GLN A 23 -1.26 3.06 -4.12
CA GLN A 23 -2.25 2.47 -3.22
C GLN A 23 -3.56 2.20 -3.96
N VAL A 24 -3.46 1.50 -5.09
CA VAL A 24 -4.61 0.93 -5.79
C VAL A 24 -5.00 -0.39 -5.10
N VAL A 25 -6.21 -0.41 -4.54
CA VAL A 25 -6.64 -1.47 -3.62
C VAL A 25 -7.79 -2.28 -4.20
N TYR A 26 -7.63 -3.59 -4.22
CA TYR A 26 -8.72 -4.53 -4.51
C TYR A 26 -9.14 -5.24 -3.24
N VAL A 27 -10.46 -5.27 -2.96
CA VAL A 27 -11.01 -6.00 -1.82
C VAL A 27 -11.36 -7.42 -2.26
N THR A 28 -10.61 -8.40 -1.78
CA THR A 28 -10.91 -9.82 -2.02
C THR A 28 -11.83 -10.38 -0.95
N SER A 29 -12.70 -11.33 -1.33
CA SER A 29 -13.55 -12.06 -0.38
C SER A 29 -12.81 -13.20 0.33
N TRP A 30 -11.59 -13.53 -0.09
CA TRP A 30 -10.85 -14.70 0.40
C TRP A 30 -9.59 -14.29 1.16
N LYS A 31 -9.54 -14.60 2.47
CA LYS A 31 -8.38 -14.33 3.34
C LYS A 31 -7.07 -14.92 2.79
N SER A 32 -7.13 -16.08 2.12
CA SER A 32 -5.97 -16.75 1.54
C SER A 32 -5.42 -16.07 0.26
N ASP A 33 -6.17 -15.16 -0.34
CA ASP A 33 -5.78 -14.44 -1.56
C ASP A 33 -5.28 -13.01 -1.27
N ALA A 34 -5.41 -12.56 -0.03
CA ALA A 34 -5.03 -11.22 0.39
C ALA A 34 -3.52 -11.11 0.62
N ASP A 35 -2.96 -9.99 0.16
CA ASP A 35 -1.59 -9.58 0.49
C ASP A 35 -1.55 -8.96 1.89
N LYS A 36 -2.65 -8.33 2.33
CA LYS A 36 -2.81 -7.77 3.68
C LYS A 36 -4.20 -8.02 4.26
N LYS A 37 -4.26 -8.43 5.52
CA LYS A 37 -5.48 -8.42 6.35
C LYS A 37 -5.64 -7.04 6.97
N VAL A 38 -6.75 -6.38 6.69
CA VAL A 38 -7.03 -5.01 7.12
C VAL A 38 -8.13 -5.02 8.17
N PHE A 39 -7.91 -4.36 9.29
CA PHE A 39 -8.94 -4.11 10.29
C PHE A 39 -9.34 -2.63 10.27
N ILE A 40 -10.62 -2.34 10.11
CA ILE A 40 -11.15 -0.97 10.15
C ILE A 40 -11.42 -0.63 11.63
N THR A 41 -10.70 0.33 12.17
CA THR A 41 -10.97 0.85 13.53
C THR A 41 -11.86 2.09 13.47
N ASN A 42 -12.66 2.28 14.52
CA ASN A 42 -13.44 3.50 14.73
C ASN A 42 -12.63 4.61 15.42
N TRP A 43 -11.40 4.31 15.85
CA TRP A 43 -10.56 5.22 16.62
C TRP A 43 -9.31 5.58 15.84
N LYS A 44 -9.24 6.84 15.38
CA LYS A 44 -8.08 7.39 14.65
C LYS A 44 -6.76 7.19 15.41
N SER A 45 -6.77 7.27 16.74
CA SER A 45 -5.61 7.07 17.60
C SER A 45 -5.06 5.64 17.60
N GLU A 46 -5.82 4.64 17.14
CA GLU A 46 -5.36 3.24 17.06
C GLU A 46 -4.89 2.84 15.66
N ALA A 47 -5.16 3.67 14.66
CA ALA A 47 -4.87 3.37 13.27
C ALA A 47 -3.36 3.35 13.05
N ASP A 48 -2.90 2.38 12.28
CA ASP A 48 -1.55 2.37 11.71
C ASP A 48 -1.50 3.27 10.46
N MET A 49 -2.61 3.38 9.74
CA MET A 49 -2.78 4.26 8.59
C MET A 49 -4.14 4.96 8.61
N ILE A 50 -4.13 6.26 8.34
CA ILE A 50 -5.34 7.02 8.03
C ILE A 50 -5.53 6.95 6.52
N VAL A 51 -6.71 6.50 6.10
CA VAL A 51 -7.05 6.26 4.70
C VAL A 51 -8.07 7.27 4.23
N TYR A 52 -7.72 8.01 3.19
CA TYR A 52 -8.68 8.80 2.42
C TYR A 52 -8.96 8.04 1.12
N VAL A 53 -10.25 7.84 0.81
CA VAL A 53 -10.66 7.18 -0.43
C VAL A 53 -10.73 8.23 -1.54
N THR A 54 -9.87 8.10 -2.55
CA THR A 54 -9.88 8.98 -3.71
C THR A 54 -10.77 8.42 -4.83
N GLU A 55 -11.37 9.33 -5.60
CA GLU A 55 -12.12 9.01 -6.81
C GLU A 55 -11.20 8.74 -8.01
N TRP A 56 -9.94 9.16 -7.96
CA TRP A 56 -9.03 9.13 -9.10
C TRP A 56 -7.84 8.20 -8.86
N LYS A 57 -7.65 7.19 -9.73
CA LYS A 57 -6.51 6.27 -9.65
C LYS A 57 -5.16 7.01 -9.61
N SER A 58 -5.04 8.13 -10.32
CA SER A 58 -3.82 8.95 -10.37
C SER A 58 -3.46 9.63 -9.05
N ASP A 59 -4.39 9.75 -8.11
CA ASP A 59 -4.14 10.30 -6.78
C ASP A 59 -3.50 9.29 -5.84
N ALA A 60 -3.69 7.99 -6.10
CA ALA A 60 -3.13 6.95 -5.27
C ALA A 60 -1.61 6.95 -5.41
N LYS A 61 -0.91 7.02 -4.29
CA LYS A 61 0.56 7.11 -4.21
C LYS A 61 1.10 6.20 -3.12
N PRO A 62 2.34 5.70 -3.26
CA PRO A 62 3.02 4.97 -2.20
C PRO A 62 2.95 5.72 -0.87
N ASN A 63 2.74 4.99 0.23
CA ASN A 63 2.74 5.49 1.61
C ASN A 63 1.79 6.65 1.95
N SER A 64 0.96 7.12 1.01
CA SER A 64 0.21 8.36 1.15
C SER A 64 -1.06 8.24 1.97
N GLY A 65 -1.57 7.03 2.16
CA GLY A 65 -2.93 6.80 2.69
C GLY A 65 -4.04 7.18 1.70
N LEU A 66 -3.71 7.53 0.46
CA LEU A 66 -4.67 7.84 -0.59
C LEU A 66 -5.01 6.56 -1.34
N TRP A 67 -6.12 5.93 -0.95
CA TRP A 67 -6.52 4.65 -1.54
C TRP A 67 -7.52 4.86 -2.66
N TYR A 68 -7.23 4.27 -3.81
CA TYR A 68 -8.19 4.13 -4.90
C TYR A 68 -8.66 2.68 -4.94
N PHE A 69 -9.97 2.45 -4.76
CA PHE A 69 -10.52 1.10 -4.84
C PHE A 69 -10.84 0.72 -6.28
N THR A 70 -10.28 -0.40 -6.74
CA THR A 70 -10.55 -0.97 -8.06
C THR A 70 -11.42 -2.21 -7.94
N GLU A 71 -12.22 -2.46 -8.97
CA GLU A 71 -12.98 -3.72 -9.14
C GLU A 71 -12.13 -4.81 -9.81
N TRP A 72 -10.97 -4.46 -10.36
CA TRP A 72 -10.13 -5.37 -11.14
C TRP A 72 -8.91 -5.79 -10.33
N LYS A 73 -8.85 -7.08 -9.98
CA LYS A 73 -7.72 -7.68 -9.25
C LYS A 73 -6.37 -7.48 -9.96
N SER A 74 -6.35 -7.48 -11.28
CA SER A 74 -5.14 -7.29 -12.10
C SER A 74 -4.53 -5.89 -12.00
N ASP A 75 -5.33 -4.91 -11.58
CA ASP A 75 -4.94 -3.50 -11.53
C ASP A 75 -4.45 -3.07 -10.15
N ALA A 76 -4.63 -3.94 -9.14
CA ALA A 76 -4.38 -3.62 -7.76
C ALA A 76 -2.92 -3.84 -7.38
N ASP A 77 -2.36 -2.86 -6.70
CA ASP A 77 -1.08 -2.97 -6.02
C ASP A 77 -1.25 -3.85 -4.77
N TRP A 78 -2.34 -3.63 -4.02
CA TRP A 78 -2.68 -4.42 -2.82
C TRP A 78 -4.04 -5.12 -2.97
N LYS A 79 -4.04 -6.44 -2.76
CA LYS A 79 -5.24 -7.22 -2.46
C LYS A 79 -5.45 -7.25 -0.96
N ILE A 80 -6.55 -6.67 -0.48
CA ILE A 80 -6.86 -6.65 0.94
C ILE A 80 -8.04 -7.56 1.26
N TYR A 81 -8.02 -8.13 2.46
CA TYR A 81 -9.17 -8.78 3.06
C TYR A 81 -9.52 -8.06 4.36
N TYR A 82 -10.78 -7.64 4.52
CA TYR A 82 -11.24 -7.06 5.76
C TYR A 82 -11.44 -8.14 6.81
N THR A 83 -10.70 -8.05 7.92
CA THR A 83 -10.89 -8.90 9.09
C THR A 83 -11.69 -8.16 10.17
N SER A 84 -12.53 -8.90 10.90
CA SER A 84 -13.20 -8.40 12.10
C SER A 84 -12.33 -8.48 13.36
N TRP A 85 -11.14 -9.10 13.26
CA TRP A 85 -10.27 -9.35 14.41
C TRP A 85 -9.01 -8.50 14.35
N LYS A 86 -8.91 -7.52 15.25
CA LYS A 86 -7.75 -6.62 15.38
C LYS A 86 -6.43 -7.39 15.55
N SER A 87 -6.44 -8.52 16.26
CA SER A 87 -5.27 -9.36 16.51
C SER A 87 -4.74 -10.09 15.26
N GLU A 88 -5.56 -10.22 14.21
CA GLU A 88 -5.16 -10.85 12.96
C GLU A 88 -4.76 -9.85 11.88
N ALA A 89 -4.95 -8.55 12.14
CA ALA A 89 -4.71 -7.51 11.15
C ALA A 89 -3.21 -7.32 10.91
N ASP A 90 -2.82 -7.25 9.65
CA ASP A 90 -1.50 -6.80 9.25
C ASP A 90 -1.44 -5.27 9.19
N LEU A 91 -2.61 -4.62 9.02
CA LEU A 91 -2.76 -3.16 9.02
C LEU A 91 -4.09 -2.75 9.67
N LYS A 92 -4.05 -1.87 10.67
CA LYS A 92 -5.25 -1.19 11.22
C LYS A 92 -5.45 0.14 10.49
N ILE A 93 -6.61 0.34 9.89
CA ILE A 93 -6.92 1.58 9.17
C ILE A 93 -8.07 2.35 9.81
N TYR A 94 -8.03 3.66 9.67
CA TYR A 94 -9.15 4.56 9.96
C TYR A 94 -9.48 5.36 8.70
N PHE A 95 -10.73 5.32 8.25
CA PHE A 95 -11.17 6.13 7.12
C PHE A 95 -11.42 7.58 7.54
N THR A 96 -10.89 8.52 6.77
CA THR A 96 -11.11 9.96 6.95
C THR A 96 -11.78 10.56 5.71
N GLU A 97 -12.51 11.64 5.92
CA GLU A 97 -13.07 12.49 4.85
C GLU A 97 -12.07 13.56 4.39
N TRP A 98 -10.93 13.70 5.07
CA TRP A 98 -9.96 14.77 4.83
C TRP A 98 -8.68 14.24 4.19
N LYS A 99 -8.47 14.54 2.90
CA LYS A 99 -7.26 14.15 2.15
C LYS A 99 -5.96 14.53 2.86
N SER A 100 -5.94 15.66 3.57
CA SER A 100 -4.77 16.16 4.31
C SER A 100 -4.38 15.32 5.52
N GLU A 101 -5.25 14.44 6.00
CA GLU A 101 -4.97 13.58 7.16
C GLU A 101 -4.45 12.19 6.75
N ALA A 102 -4.49 11.87 5.46
CA ALA A 102 -4.10 10.58 4.95
C ALA A 102 -2.61 10.32 5.17
N GLY A 103 -2.27 9.08 5.50
CA GLY A 103 -0.89 8.62 5.65
C GLY A 103 -0.70 7.66 6.81
N PHE A 104 0.53 7.16 6.94
CA PHE A 104 0.93 6.36 8.08
C PHE A 104 0.99 7.21 9.36
N THR A 105 0.58 6.60 10.47
CA THR A 105 0.68 7.19 11.81
C THR A 105 1.94 6.68 12.52
N ASP A 106 2.22 7.23 13.69
CA ASP A 106 3.31 6.75 14.57
C ASP A 106 3.07 5.34 15.13
N ASN A 107 1.84 4.82 15.03
CA ASN A 107 1.52 3.46 15.45
C ASN A 107 2.07 2.40 14.49
N TYR A 108 2.28 2.75 13.21
CA TYR A 108 2.82 1.82 12.23
C TYR A 108 4.28 1.48 12.56
N LYS A 109 4.56 0.18 12.72
CA LYS A 109 5.90 -0.35 13.03
C LYS A 109 6.54 -1.15 11.89
N GLY A 110 5.90 -1.20 10.73
CA GLY A 110 6.43 -1.90 9.55
C GLY A 110 7.42 -1.05 8.75
N PRO A 111 8.10 -1.65 7.76
CA PRO A 111 8.88 -0.88 6.79
C PRO A 111 7.96 0.07 6.02
N LYS A 112 8.38 1.32 5.87
CA LYS A 112 7.78 2.26 4.91
C LYS A 112 8.45 1.99 3.56
N GLU A 113 7.66 1.80 2.52
CA GLU A 113 8.23 1.65 1.17
C GLU A 113 8.91 2.97 0.79
N PRO A 114 10.00 2.98 0.00
CA PRO A 114 10.55 4.23 -0.50
C PRO A 114 9.55 4.89 -1.46
N ASP A 115 9.43 6.22 -1.36
CA ASP A 115 8.62 7.04 -2.26
C ASP A 115 9.18 7.08 -3.69
#